data_AF-A0A1E3NPQ0-F1
#
_entry.id   AF-A0A1E3NPQ0-F1
#
_cell.length_a   1.000
_cell.length_b   1.000
_cell.length_c   1.000
_cell.angle_alpha   90.00
_cell.angle_beta   90.00
_cell.angle_gamma   90.00
#
_symmetry.space_group_name_H-M   'P 1'
#
loop_
_entity.id
_entity.type
_entity.pdbx_description
1 polymer ?
#
loop_
_entity_poly.entity_id
_entity_poly.type
_entity_poly.pdbx_seq_one_letter_code
_entity_poly.pdbx_strand_id
1 'polypeptide(L)'
;MTADRHLGSPYPILLSAGFMVSAATAFQTLGTLVLPDYLAGGGHYQFLTNIALCFSTAYFALNLCYHTLRLRALGGAKVYLSATCFSLNFIVSLVYWGLKLFVPQLILSEKDTFPFSLDVKIHLLPLLCSAVDYLCFMQRWDVPYLSGYAIVASLTTLYWFWLEYLVADGAAYPYPFLNVEKNLRIVIFLVVSLLAFGSFCVGKLIHPEFIPELEKAEDDYAKTK
;
A
#
# COMPACT_ATOMS: atom_id res chain seq x y z
N MET A 1 8.99 -4.05 -23.16
CA MET A 1 7.76 -3.52 -22.56
C MET A 1 6.60 -4.02 -23.38
N THR A 2 5.98 -5.11 -22.92
CA THR A 2 4.76 -5.68 -23.50
C THR A 2 3.65 -4.62 -23.53
N ALA A 3 2.85 -4.62 -24.59
CA ALA A 3 1.80 -3.62 -24.76
C ALA A 3 0.70 -3.84 -23.71
N ASP A 4 0.49 -2.87 -22.83
CA ASP A 4 -0.65 -2.86 -21.89
C ASP A 4 -1.96 -2.85 -22.71
N ARG A 5 -2.67 -3.98 -22.71
CA ARG A 5 -3.91 -4.17 -23.47
C ARG A 5 -5.06 -3.31 -22.94
N HIS A 6 -4.97 -2.85 -21.69
CA HIS A 6 -5.98 -1.98 -21.07
C HIS A 6 -5.63 -0.50 -21.15
N LEU A 7 -4.58 -0.12 -21.89
CA LEU A 7 -4.27 1.30 -22.12
C LEU A 7 -5.48 2.03 -22.75
N GLY A 8 -6.00 3.05 -22.05
CA GLY A 8 -7.20 3.77 -22.48
C GLY A 8 -8.53 3.07 -22.20
N SER A 9 -8.53 1.92 -21.52
CA SER A 9 -9.76 1.24 -21.09
C SER A 9 -10.51 2.06 -20.02
N PRO A 10 -11.85 2.11 -20.06
CA PRO A 10 -12.64 2.85 -19.06
C PRO A 10 -12.57 2.24 -17.66
N TYR A 11 -12.33 0.93 -17.51
CA TYR A 11 -12.36 0.26 -16.20
C TYR A 11 -11.27 0.74 -15.23
N PRO A 12 -9.96 0.72 -15.57
CA PRO A 12 -8.92 1.25 -14.69
C PRO A 12 -9.05 2.77 -14.46
N ILE A 13 -9.63 3.51 -15.41
CA ILE A 13 -9.94 4.94 -15.26
C ILE A 13 -11.00 5.14 -14.17
N LEU A 14 -12.12 4.41 -14.24
CA LEU A 14 -13.20 4.50 -13.26
C LEU A 14 -12.75 4.05 -11.87
N LEU A 15 -11.97 2.97 -11.79
CA LEU A 15 -11.37 2.51 -10.53
C LEU A 15 -10.48 3.60 -9.91
N SER A 16 -9.59 4.20 -10.72
CA SER A 16 -8.69 5.26 -10.26
C SER A 16 -9.44 6.50 -9.82
N ALA A 17 -10.42 6.97 -10.61
CA ALA A 17 -11.24 8.12 -10.27
C ALA A 17 -12.04 7.88 -8.98
N GLY A 18 -12.65 6.70 -8.84
CA GLY A 18 -13.38 6.31 -7.62
C GLY A 18 -12.49 6.29 -6.39
N PHE A 19 -11.29 5.71 -6.49
CA PHE A 19 -10.30 5.74 -5.41
C PHE A 19 -9.90 7.18 -5.05
N MET A 20 -9.62 8.03 -6.05
CA MET A 20 -9.22 9.43 -5.81
C MET A 20 -10.29 10.22 -5.06
N VAL A 21 -11.58 10.01 -5.37
CA VAL A 21 -12.68 10.63 -4.61
C VAL A 21 -12.72 10.11 -3.18
N SER A 22 -12.58 8.80 -2.98
CA SER A 22 -12.51 8.19 -1.65
C SER A 22 -11.36 8.77 -0.83
N ALA A 23 -10.16 8.82 -1.40
CA ALA A 23 -8.96 9.37 -0.78
C ALA A 23 -9.11 10.85 -0.41
N ALA A 24 -9.69 11.67 -1.30
CA ALA A 24 -9.95 13.08 -1.01
C ALA A 24 -10.84 13.26 0.24
N THR A 25 -11.91 12.48 0.35
CA THR A 25 -12.78 12.54 1.54
C THR A 25 -12.07 12.01 2.80
N ALA A 26 -11.20 11.01 2.67
CA ALA A 26 -10.41 10.50 3.78
C ALA A 26 -9.42 11.56 4.29
N PHE A 27 -8.70 12.24 3.39
CA PHE A 27 -7.80 13.35 3.75
C PHE A 27 -8.53 14.50 4.42
N GLN A 28 -9.73 14.85 3.95
CA GLN A 28 -10.56 15.87 4.62
C GLN A 28 -10.88 15.48 6.06
N THR A 29 -11.33 14.24 6.29
CA THR A 29 -11.63 13.77 7.65
C THR A 29 -10.36 13.71 8.51
N LEU A 30 -9.24 13.20 7.98
CA LEU A 30 -7.96 13.16 8.68
C LEU A 30 -7.48 14.55 9.07
N GLY A 31 -7.63 15.55 8.21
CA GLY A 31 -7.23 16.93 8.50
C GLY A 31 -8.04 17.61 9.59
N THR A 32 -9.22 17.07 9.93
CA THR A 32 -10.05 17.56 11.04
C THR A 32 -9.90 16.73 12.32
N LEU A 33 -9.24 15.59 12.26
CA LEU A 33 -9.10 14.69 13.40
C LEU A 33 -8.05 15.23 14.37
N VAL A 34 -8.41 15.46 15.62
CA VAL A 34 -7.46 15.87 16.65
C VAL A 34 -6.78 14.62 17.22
N LEU A 35 -5.45 14.57 17.15
CA LEU A 35 -4.68 13.49 17.76
C LEU A 35 -4.66 13.65 19.30
N PRO A 36 -4.68 12.55 20.06
CA PRO A 36 -4.41 12.59 21.49
C PRO A 36 -3.05 13.22 21.80
N ASP A 37 -2.91 13.85 22.97
CA ASP A 37 -1.68 14.58 23.37
C ASP A 37 -0.40 13.76 23.21
N TYR A 38 -0.45 12.47 23.57
CA TYR A 38 0.70 11.56 23.50
C TYR A 38 1.15 11.24 22.06
N LEU A 39 0.31 11.52 21.06
CA LEU A 39 0.59 11.35 19.62
C LEU A 39 0.77 12.68 18.90
N ALA A 40 0.29 13.79 19.47
CA ALA A 40 0.25 15.08 18.80
C ALA A 40 1.62 15.54 18.29
N GLY A 41 2.70 15.28 19.05
CA GLY A 41 4.07 15.64 18.66
C GLY A 41 4.56 14.96 17.38
N GLY A 42 4.16 13.72 17.12
CA GLY A 42 4.50 13.00 15.89
C GLY A 42 3.60 13.33 14.70
N GLY A 43 2.49 14.04 14.92
CA GLY A 43 1.54 14.46 13.88
C GLY A 43 0.85 13.30 13.16
N HIS A 44 0.08 13.59 12.10
CA HIS A 44 -0.68 12.56 11.37
C HIS A 44 0.19 11.64 10.49
N TYR A 45 1.41 12.03 10.17
CA TYR A 45 2.28 11.27 9.27
C TYR A 45 3.26 10.34 9.99
N GLN A 46 3.14 10.18 11.31
CA GLN A 46 3.74 9.04 12.00
C GLN A 46 3.03 7.72 11.64
N PHE A 47 1.74 7.76 11.30
CA PHE A 47 0.96 6.57 10.95
C PHE A 47 1.30 6.07 9.55
N LEU A 48 1.78 4.82 9.46
CA LEU A 48 2.07 4.18 8.17
C LEU A 48 0.85 4.17 7.26
N THR A 49 -0.35 4.01 7.82
CA THR A 49 -1.62 4.07 7.07
C THR A 49 -1.78 5.38 6.30
N ASN A 50 -1.43 6.53 6.89
CA ASN A 50 -1.58 7.84 6.23
C ASN A 50 -0.53 8.03 5.13
N ILE A 51 0.70 7.56 5.35
CA ILE A 51 1.75 7.53 4.32
C ILE A 51 1.33 6.62 3.15
N ALA A 52 0.76 5.44 3.45
CA ALA A 52 0.25 4.51 2.46
C ALA A 52 -0.91 5.10 1.66
N LEU A 53 -1.80 5.87 2.29
CA LEU A 53 -2.87 6.61 1.59
C LEU A 53 -2.28 7.64 0.62
N CYS A 54 -1.25 8.40 1.02
CA CYS A 54 -0.54 9.33 0.12
C CYS A 54 0.08 8.60 -1.07
N PHE A 55 0.79 7.49 -0.81
CA PHE A 55 1.40 6.69 -1.88
C PHE A 55 0.35 6.12 -2.84
N SER A 56 -0.75 5.59 -2.30
CA SER A 56 -1.87 5.06 -3.09
C SER A 56 -2.52 6.14 -3.94
N THR A 57 -2.69 7.34 -3.39
CA THR A 57 -3.23 8.49 -4.12
C THR A 57 -2.31 8.89 -5.27
N ALA A 58 -0.99 8.95 -5.03
CA ALA A 58 -0.01 9.21 -6.09
C ALA A 58 -0.03 8.12 -7.17
N TYR A 59 -0.12 6.85 -6.78
CA TYR A 59 -0.25 5.73 -7.70
C TYR A 59 -1.50 5.85 -8.58
N PHE A 60 -2.68 6.05 -7.98
CA PHE A 60 -3.94 6.16 -8.72
C PHE A 60 -4.04 7.43 -9.56
N ALA A 61 -3.39 8.53 -9.15
CA ALA A 61 -3.23 9.70 -10.00
C ALA A 61 -2.37 9.39 -11.24
N LEU A 62 -1.24 8.70 -11.07
CA LEU A 62 -0.41 8.24 -12.18
C LEU A 62 -1.18 7.26 -13.08
N ASN A 63 -1.93 6.33 -12.49
CA ASN A 63 -2.75 5.36 -13.21
C ASN A 63 -3.82 6.05 -14.07
N LEU A 64 -4.52 7.03 -13.47
CA LEU A 64 -5.51 7.84 -14.17
C LEU A 64 -4.88 8.57 -15.36
N CYS A 65 -3.74 9.24 -15.16
CA CYS A 65 -2.99 9.90 -16.24
C CYS A 65 -2.53 8.91 -17.32
N TYR A 66 -2.01 7.75 -16.91
CA TYR A 66 -1.53 6.71 -17.81
C TYR A 66 -2.62 6.24 -18.77
N HIS A 67 -3.82 5.93 -18.27
CA HIS A 67 -4.92 5.46 -19.11
C HIS A 67 -5.61 6.60 -19.87
N THR A 68 -5.87 7.75 -19.25
CA THR A 68 -6.59 8.87 -19.90
C THR A 68 -5.77 9.52 -21.01
N LEU A 69 -4.49 9.81 -20.75
CA LEU A 69 -3.58 10.47 -21.68
C LEU A 69 -2.77 9.49 -22.54
N ARG A 70 -2.96 8.18 -22.32
CA ARG A 70 -2.27 7.08 -23.04
C ARG A 70 -0.73 7.19 -22.98
N LEU A 71 -0.19 7.66 -21.86
CA LEU A 71 1.24 7.96 -21.67
C LEU A 71 2.07 6.68 -21.43
N ARG A 72 2.41 5.97 -22.51
CA ARG A 72 3.20 4.73 -22.45
C ARG A 72 4.53 4.87 -21.69
N ALA A 73 5.14 6.06 -21.70
CA ALA A 73 6.37 6.35 -20.97
C ALA A 73 6.26 6.10 -19.44
N LEU A 74 5.05 6.17 -18.87
CA LEU A 74 4.82 5.92 -17.44
C LEU A 74 4.63 4.44 -17.11
N GLY A 75 4.61 3.55 -18.10
CA GLY A 75 4.32 2.12 -17.91
C GLY A 75 5.31 1.42 -16.97
N GLY A 76 6.61 1.72 -17.10
CA GLY A 76 7.61 1.19 -16.18
C GLY A 76 7.37 1.64 -14.74
N ALA A 77 7.19 2.94 -14.51
CA ALA A 77 6.89 3.47 -13.18
C ALA A 77 5.59 2.87 -12.60
N LYS A 78 4.54 2.73 -13.42
CA LYS A 78 3.27 2.12 -13.04
C LYS A 78 3.46 0.71 -12.48
N VAL A 79 4.28 -0.13 -13.13
CA VAL A 79 4.53 -1.51 -12.68
C VAL A 79 5.18 -1.54 -11.29
N TYR A 80 6.23 -0.75 -11.07
CA TYR A 80 6.91 -0.71 -9.77
C TYR A 80 6.04 -0.08 -8.67
N LEU A 81 5.33 1.00 -8.99
CA LEU A 81 4.42 1.66 -8.04
C LEU A 81 3.21 0.77 -7.71
N SER A 82 2.69 0.00 -8.67
CA SER A 82 1.62 -0.97 -8.44
C SER A 82 2.05 -2.05 -7.45
N ALA A 83 3.19 -2.69 -7.68
CA ALA A 83 3.75 -3.71 -6.79
C ALA A 83 4.00 -3.17 -5.37
N THR A 84 4.53 -1.95 -5.28
CA THR A 84 4.78 -1.27 -4.01
C THR A 84 3.46 -0.90 -3.30
N CYS A 85 2.50 -0.35 -4.03
CA CYS A 85 1.19 0.07 -3.52
C CYS A 85 0.42 -1.13 -2.97
N PHE A 86 0.38 -2.23 -3.72
CA PHE A 86 -0.26 -3.46 -3.28
C PHE A 86 0.39 -4.00 -2.00
N SER A 87 1.71 -4.13 -1.98
CA SER A 87 2.43 -4.73 -0.83
C SER A 87 2.34 -3.87 0.43
N LEU A 88 2.44 -2.55 0.27
CA LEU A 88 2.28 -1.58 1.35
C LEU A 88 0.87 -1.61 1.93
N ASN A 89 -0.16 -1.61 1.08
CA ASN A 89 -1.53 -1.64 1.57
C ASN A 89 -1.92 -3.01 2.14
N PHE A 90 -1.31 -4.10 1.64
CA PHE A 90 -1.51 -5.43 2.20
C PHE A 90 -1.10 -5.47 3.67
N ILE A 91 0.09 -4.95 4.02
CA ILE A 91 0.49 -4.92 5.43
C ILE A 91 -0.36 -3.98 6.27
N VAL A 92 -0.75 -2.82 5.74
CA VAL A 92 -1.60 -1.86 6.45
C VAL A 92 -2.94 -2.52 6.79
N SER A 93 -3.59 -3.16 5.82
CA SER A 93 -4.85 -3.87 6.04
C SER A 93 -4.68 -5.06 6.98
N LEU A 94 -3.69 -5.93 6.72
CA LEU A 94 -3.51 -7.18 7.45
C LEU A 94 -3.18 -6.92 8.92
N VAL A 95 -2.21 -6.04 9.19
CA VAL A 95 -1.81 -5.71 10.57
C VAL A 95 -2.96 -4.99 11.27
N TYR A 96 -3.59 -4.01 10.62
CA TYR A 96 -4.68 -3.27 11.24
C TYR A 96 -5.87 -4.15 11.61
N TRP A 97 -6.47 -4.82 10.63
CA TRP A 97 -7.66 -5.63 10.86
C TRP A 97 -7.36 -6.89 11.66
N GLY A 98 -6.18 -7.49 11.47
CA GLY A 98 -5.73 -8.61 12.30
C GLY A 98 -5.66 -8.21 13.78
N LEU A 99 -4.98 -7.11 14.11
CA LEU A 99 -4.90 -6.66 15.50
C LEU A 99 -6.25 -6.18 16.01
N LYS A 100 -7.01 -5.40 15.23
CA LYS A 100 -8.32 -4.88 15.66
C LYS A 100 -9.32 -5.98 15.99
N LEU A 101 -9.34 -7.07 15.22
CA LEU A 101 -10.30 -8.17 15.41
C LEU A 101 -9.90 -9.12 16.54
N PHE A 102 -8.60 -9.39 16.71
CA PHE A 102 -8.13 -10.43 17.63
C PHE A 102 -7.49 -9.88 18.92
N VAL A 103 -6.85 -8.71 18.87
CA VAL A 103 -6.07 -8.13 19.98
C VAL A 103 -6.13 -6.58 19.96
N PRO A 104 -7.34 -5.97 20.04
CA PRO A 104 -7.54 -4.54 19.77
C PRO A 104 -6.71 -3.60 20.64
N GLN A 105 -6.36 -4.01 21.86
CA GLN A 105 -5.51 -3.24 22.78
C GLN A 105 -4.10 -2.96 22.24
N LEU A 106 -3.66 -3.70 21.21
CA LEU A 106 -2.38 -3.47 20.55
C LEU A 106 -2.42 -2.34 19.52
N ILE A 107 -3.61 -1.88 19.12
CA ILE A 107 -3.78 -0.89 18.04
C ILE A 107 -4.69 0.29 18.39
N LEU A 108 -5.64 0.13 19.30
CA LEU A 108 -6.54 1.18 19.77
C LEU A 108 -6.41 1.35 21.29
N SER A 109 -6.47 2.59 21.77
CA SER A 109 -6.75 2.86 23.18
C SER A 109 -8.23 2.63 23.48
N GLU A 110 -8.57 2.27 24.72
CA GLU A 110 -9.97 2.01 25.16
C GLU A 110 -10.92 3.19 24.92
N LYS A 111 -10.39 4.41 24.74
CA LYS A 111 -11.16 5.65 24.53
C LYS A 111 -11.28 6.06 23.06
N ASP A 112 -10.58 5.38 22.15
CA ASP A 112 -10.50 5.80 20.76
C ASP A 112 -11.76 5.34 20.00
N THR A 113 -12.64 6.28 19.67
CA THR A 113 -13.73 6.04 18.71
C THR A 113 -13.27 6.48 17.32
N PHE A 114 -13.15 5.52 16.40
CA PHE A 114 -12.69 5.78 15.04
C PHE A 114 -13.85 5.61 14.05
N PRO A 115 -14.19 6.63 13.23
CA PRO A 115 -15.29 6.54 12.28
C PRO A 115 -15.10 5.36 11.32
N PHE A 116 -16.02 4.40 11.33
CA PHE A 116 -15.93 3.19 10.50
C PHE A 116 -15.76 3.52 9.00
N SER A 117 -16.41 4.59 8.53
CA SER A 117 -16.24 5.06 7.14
C SER A 117 -14.80 5.47 6.84
N LEU A 118 -14.15 6.21 7.75
CA LEU A 118 -12.74 6.56 7.58
C LEU A 118 -11.86 5.31 7.62
N ASP A 119 -12.17 4.39 8.53
CA ASP A 119 -11.45 3.14 8.72
C ASP A 119 -11.35 2.30 7.44
N VAL A 120 -12.49 2.07 6.81
CA VAL A 120 -12.57 1.35 5.54
C VAL A 120 -11.79 2.09 4.45
N LYS A 121 -11.87 3.43 4.40
CA LYS A 121 -11.21 4.23 3.37
C LYS A 121 -9.69 4.22 3.44
N ILE A 122 -9.11 4.09 4.63
CA ILE A 122 -7.64 4.16 4.80
C ILE A 122 -7.00 2.80 5.02
N HIS A 123 -7.73 1.82 5.58
CA HIS A 123 -7.19 0.49 5.87
C HIS A 123 -7.64 -0.58 4.89
N LEU A 124 -8.78 -0.46 4.17
CA LEU A 124 -9.29 -1.54 3.31
C LEU A 124 -9.32 -1.17 1.83
N LEU A 125 -9.93 -0.03 1.48
CA LEU A 125 -10.08 0.38 0.09
C LEU A 125 -8.75 0.50 -0.68
N PRO A 126 -7.65 1.01 -0.11
CA PRO A 126 -6.37 1.06 -0.81
C PRO A 126 -5.86 -0.32 -1.24
N LEU A 127 -6.02 -1.35 -0.40
CA LEU A 127 -5.67 -2.72 -0.74
C LEU A 127 -6.61 -3.27 -1.82
N LEU A 128 -7.93 -3.14 -1.64
CA LEU A 128 -8.88 -3.68 -2.61
C LEU A 128 -8.71 -3.04 -4.00
N CYS A 129 -8.59 -1.72 -4.07
CA CYS A 129 -8.40 -1.04 -5.34
C CYS A 129 -7.07 -1.40 -5.99
N SER A 130 -5.96 -1.46 -5.24
CA SER A 130 -4.66 -1.83 -5.82
C SER A 130 -4.62 -3.31 -6.25
N ALA A 131 -5.28 -4.21 -5.51
CA ALA A 131 -5.45 -5.60 -5.89
C ALA A 131 -6.29 -5.77 -7.16
N VAL A 132 -7.44 -5.09 -7.27
CA VAL A 132 -8.28 -5.14 -8.48
C VAL A 132 -7.54 -4.57 -9.68
N ASP A 133 -6.83 -3.44 -9.52
CA ASP A 133 -6.07 -2.85 -10.62
C ASP A 133 -5.01 -3.83 -11.14
N TYR A 134 -4.25 -4.45 -10.23
CA TYR A 134 -3.22 -5.41 -10.59
C TYR A 134 -3.78 -6.71 -11.20
N LEU A 135 -4.70 -7.37 -10.49
CA LEU A 135 -5.17 -8.71 -10.85
C LEU A 135 -6.09 -8.69 -12.07
N CYS A 136 -6.83 -7.60 -12.31
CA CYS A 136 -7.81 -7.56 -13.40
C CYS A 136 -7.36 -6.76 -14.62
N PHE A 137 -6.48 -5.77 -14.46
CA PHE A 137 -6.17 -4.81 -15.53
C PHE A 137 -4.69 -4.69 -15.88
N MET A 138 -3.80 -5.39 -15.16
CA MET A 138 -2.36 -5.36 -15.43
C MET A 138 -1.85 -6.72 -15.84
N GLN A 139 -0.78 -6.71 -16.65
CA GLN A 139 0.07 -7.88 -16.78
C GLN A 139 0.78 -8.19 -15.47
N ARG A 140 1.23 -9.44 -15.34
CA ARG A 140 2.02 -9.88 -14.20
C ARG A 140 3.24 -8.96 -14.05
N TRP A 141 3.55 -8.58 -12.81
CA TRP A 141 4.65 -7.64 -12.58
C TRP A 141 5.98 -8.23 -13.08
N ASP A 142 6.62 -7.54 -14.01
CA ASP A 142 8.01 -7.81 -14.42
C ASP A 142 9.04 -7.20 -13.45
N VAL A 143 8.69 -7.09 -12.17
CA VAL A 143 9.60 -6.63 -11.11
C VAL A 143 10.43 -7.84 -10.65
N PRO A 144 11.77 -7.78 -10.69
CA PRO A 144 12.62 -8.84 -10.17
C PRO A 144 12.43 -9.01 -8.65
N TYR A 145 12.54 -10.24 -8.15
CA TYR A 145 12.39 -10.50 -6.71
C TYR A 145 13.38 -9.72 -5.85
N LEU A 146 14.63 -9.60 -6.30
CA LEU A 146 15.65 -8.80 -5.62
C LEU A 146 15.26 -7.32 -5.55
N SER A 147 14.70 -6.76 -6.63
CA SER A 147 14.21 -5.38 -6.67
C SER A 147 13.01 -5.20 -5.73
N GLY A 148 12.07 -6.15 -5.72
CA GLY A 148 10.92 -6.14 -4.79
C GLY A 148 11.37 -6.17 -3.34
N TYR A 149 12.32 -7.05 -2.99
CA TYR A 149 12.91 -7.11 -1.65
C TYR A 149 13.63 -5.81 -1.30
N ALA A 150 14.47 -5.28 -2.19
CA ALA A 150 15.21 -4.05 -1.97
C ALA A 150 14.28 -2.86 -1.71
N ILE A 151 13.19 -2.72 -2.48
CA ILE A 151 12.17 -1.67 -2.25
C ILE A 151 11.55 -1.81 -0.87
N VAL A 152 11.11 -3.01 -0.49
CA VAL A 152 10.49 -3.26 0.82
C VAL A 152 11.47 -2.98 1.96
N ALA A 153 12.72 -3.44 1.85
CA ALA A 153 13.76 -3.20 2.84
C ALA A 153 14.09 -1.69 2.98
N SER A 154 14.19 -0.98 1.85
CA SER A 154 14.42 0.47 1.84
C SER A 154 13.25 1.23 2.47
N LEU A 155 12.01 0.93 2.10
CA LEU A 155 10.83 1.60 2.68
C LEU A 155 10.68 1.31 4.18
N THR A 156 10.93 0.07 4.60
CA THR A 156 10.95 -0.32 6.03
C THR A 156 11.96 0.51 6.81
N THR A 157 13.17 0.65 6.26
CA THR A 157 14.27 1.41 6.87
C THR A 157 13.96 2.91 6.90
N LEU A 158 13.43 3.46 5.81
CA LEU A 158 13.02 4.87 5.75
C LEU A 158 11.92 5.17 6.78
N TYR A 159 10.92 4.30 6.90
CA TYR A 159 9.86 4.47 7.88
C TYR A 159 10.38 4.37 9.33
N TRP A 160 11.34 3.47 9.59
CA TRP A 160 12.01 3.40 10.89
C TRP A 160 12.66 4.75 11.25
N PHE A 161 13.50 5.29 10.37
CA PHE A 161 14.18 6.57 10.62
C PHE A 161 13.20 7.73 10.73
N TRP A 162 12.14 7.72 9.93
CA TRP A 162 11.08 8.72 10.00
C TRP A 162 10.37 8.71 11.35
N LEU A 163 10.04 7.53 11.88
CA LEU A 163 9.46 7.40 13.22
C LEU A 163 10.41 7.86 14.31
N GLU A 164 11.68 7.42 14.28
CA GLU A 164 12.69 7.84 15.27
C GLU A 164 12.85 9.36 15.28
N TYR A 165 12.78 10.01 14.11
CA TYR A 165 12.78 11.48 14.02
C TYR A 165 11.53 12.11 14.67
N LEU A 166 10.34 11.60 14.37
CA LEU A 166 9.08 12.16 14.89
C LEU A 166 8.87 11.93 16.39
N VAL A 167 9.38 10.83 16.94
CA VAL A 167 9.21 10.46 18.36
C VAL A 167 10.34 10.96 19.26
N ALA A 168 11.42 11.50 18.68
CA ALA A 168 12.56 12.03 19.44
C ALA A 168 12.17 13.14 20.43
N ASP A 169 11.11 13.90 20.13
CA ASP A 169 10.61 15.00 20.96
C ASP A 169 9.64 14.55 22.05
N GLY A 170 9.66 13.26 22.43
CA GLY A 170 8.84 12.70 23.51
C GLY A 170 7.43 12.27 23.09
N ALA A 171 7.13 12.27 21.80
CA ALA A 171 5.90 11.66 21.27
C ALA A 171 5.98 10.12 21.34
N ALA A 172 4.83 9.47 21.48
CA ALA A 172 4.75 8.02 21.44
C ALA A 172 4.78 7.50 19.99
N TYR A 173 5.10 6.21 19.82
CA TYR A 173 4.88 5.54 18.53
C TYR A 173 3.38 5.49 18.20
N PRO A 174 3.00 5.52 16.91
CA PRO A 174 1.61 5.55 16.45
C PRO A 174 0.72 4.43 16.99
N TYR A 175 1.33 3.29 17.28
CA TYR A 175 0.61 2.09 17.68
C TYR A 175 1.17 1.54 19.00
N PRO A 176 0.31 1.14 19.96
CA PRO A 176 0.75 0.54 21.21
C PRO A 176 1.74 -0.61 21.02
N PHE A 177 1.55 -1.48 20.02
CA PHE A 177 2.48 -2.59 19.74
C PHE A 177 3.91 -2.17 19.36
N LEU A 178 4.13 -0.91 18.97
CA LEU A 178 5.46 -0.36 18.69
C LEU A 178 6.12 0.29 19.92
N ASN A 179 5.35 0.60 20.96
CA ASN A 179 5.83 1.16 22.22
C ASN A 179 6.42 0.07 23.13
N VAL A 180 7.38 -0.69 22.57
CA VAL A 180 8.11 -1.77 23.22
C VAL A 180 9.62 -1.49 23.19
N GLU A 181 10.38 -2.31 23.91
CA GLU A 181 11.85 -2.31 23.87
C GLU A 181 12.39 -2.35 22.43
N LYS A 182 13.47 -1.60 22.17
CA LYS A 182 14.01 -1.40 20.81
C LYS A 182 14.29 -2.71 20.08
N ASN A 183 14.84 -3.71 20.77
CA ASN A 183 15.14 -5.02 20.18
C ASN A 183 13.88 -5.74 19.70
N LEU A 184 12.79 -5.67 20.46
CA LEU A 184 11.51 -6.26 20.05
C LEU A 184 10.89 -5.48 18.88
N ARG A 185 11.01 -4.15 18.89
CA ARG A 185 10.58 -3.30 17.79
C ARG A 185 11.29 -3.64 16.48
N ILE A 186 12.61 -3.91 16.53
CA ILE A 186 13.38 -4.37 15.37
C ILE A 186 12.80 -5.68 14.82
N VAL A 187 12.49 -6.65 15.70
CA VAL A 187 11.87 -7.93 15.29
C VAL A 187 10.52 -7.69 14.62
N ILE A 188 9.68 -6.79 15.16
CA ILE A 188 8.39 -6.43 14.57
C ILE A 188 8.58 -5.86 13.15
N PHE A 189 9.51 -4.92 12.97
CA PHE A 189 9.79 -4.35 11.65
C PHE A 189 10.28 -5.41 10.67
N LEU A 190 11.16 -6.33 11.09
CA LEU A 190 11.63 -7.43 10.25
C LEU A 190 10.47 -8.35 9.84
N VAL A 191 9.60 -8.74 10.77
CA VAL A 191 8.44 -9.59 10.48
C VAL A 191 7.48 -8.90 9.51
N VAL A 192 7.12 -7.64 9.75
CA VAL A 192 6.22 -6.88 8.87
C VAL A 192 6.85 -6.67 7.48
N SER A 193 8.16 -6.44 7.42
CA SER A 193 8.91 -6.33 6.15
C SER A 193 8.86 -7.65 5.35
N LEU A 194 9.06 -8.78 6.01
CA LEU A 194 8.94 -10.10 5.38
C LEU A 194 7.52 -10.39 4.92
N LEU A 195 6.50 -9.98 5.68
CA LEU A 195 5.10 -10.10 5.25
C LEU A 195 4.79 -9.23 4.02
N ALA A 196 5.32 -8.00 3.97
CA ALA A 196 5.20 -7.13 2.79
C ALA A 196 5.84 -7.79 1.57
N PHE A 197 7.07 -8.29 1.70
CA PHE A 197 7.74 -8.99 0.60
C PHE A 197 7.02 -10.29 0.21
N GLY A 198 6.51 -11.03 1.20
CA GLY A 198 5.68 -12.21 0.99
C GLY A 198 4.44 -11.90 0.17
N SER A 199 3.77 -10.78 0.44
CA SER A 199 2.59 -10.34 -0.32
C SER A 199 2.91 -10.01 -1.78
N PHE A 200 4.08 -9.41 -2.05
CA PHE A 200 4.58 -9.22 -3.42
C PHE A 200 4.77 -10.57 -4.13
N CYS A 201 5.41 -11.53 -3.46
CA CYS A 201 5.61 -12.87 -3.99
C CYS A 201 4.29 -13.59 -4.27
N VAL A 202 3.34 -13.53 -3.33
CA VAL A 202 2.00 -14.12 -3.47
C VAL A 202 1.25 -13.46 -4.62
N GLY A 203 1.30 -12.12 -4.74
CA GLY A 203 0.70 -11.40 -5.85
C GLY A 203 1.20 -11.91 -7.21
N LYS A 204 2.52 -12.09 -7.36
CA LYS A 204 3.09 -12.68 -8.58
C LYS A 204 2.72 -14.15 -8.79
N LEU A 205 2.43 -14.91 -7.73
CA LEU A 205 2.08 -16.33 -7.79
C LEU A 205 0.61 -16.54 -8.20
N ILE A 206 -0.30 -15.70 -7.71
CA ILE A 206 -1.75 -15.87 -7.95
C ILE A 206 -2.23 -15.16 -9.22
N HIS A 207 -1.50 -14.17 -9.73
CA HIS A 207 -1.84 -13.42 -10.94
C HIS A 207 -2.21 -14.29 -12.17
N PRO A 208 -1.49 -15.41 -12.47
CA PRO A 208 -1.87 -16.37 -13.52
C PRO A 208 -3.36 -16.76 -13.54
N GLU A 209 -3.96 -16.93 -12.37
CA GLU A 209 -5.34 -17.40 -12.21
C GLU A 209 -6.38 -16.36 -12.65
N PHE A 210 -6.00 -15.08 -12.69
CA PHE A 210 -6.90 -13.98 -13.04
C PHE A 210 -6.86 -13.63 -14.52
N ILE A 211 -5.71 -13.80 -15.18
CA ILE A 211 -5.58 -13.51 -16.61
C ILE A 211 -4.75 -14.57 -17.36
N PRO A 212 -5.23 -15.84 -17.43
CA PRO A 212 -4.47 -16.96 -17.97
C PRO A 212 -4.13 -16.83 -19.46
N GLU A 213 -4.98 -16.12 -20.22
CA GLU A 213 -4.76 -15.87 -21.65
C GLU A 213 -3.57 -14.94 -21.92
N LEU A 214 -3.26 -14.04 -20.97
CA LEU A 214 -2.13 -13.13 -21.10
C LEU A 214 -0.80 -13.84 -20.88
N GLU A 215 -0.70 -14.68 -19.84
CA GLU A 215 0.52 -15.42 -19.58
C GLU A 215 0.83 -16.43 -20.68
N LYS A 216 -0.17 -17.14 -21.20
CA LYS A 216 0.03 -18.06 -22.32
C LYS A 216 0.64 -17.34 -23.54
N ALA A 217 0.17 -16.12 -23.83
CA ALA A 217 0.71 -15.32 -24.93
C ALA A 217 2.15 -14.84 -24.68
N GLU A 218 2.50 -14.53 -23.43
CA GLU A 218 3.88 -14.17 -23.04
C GLU A 218 4.83 -15.36 -23.12
N ASP A 219 4.41 -16.52 -22.62
CA ASP A 219 5.15 -17.79 -22.69
C ASP A 219 5.40 -18.20 -24.14
N ASP A 220 4.37 -18.10 -24.99
CA ASP A 220 4.48 -18.44 -26.41
C ASP A 220 5.42 -17.45 -27.14
N TYR A 221 5.38 -16.16 -26.81
CA TYR A 221 6.32 -15.16 -27.34
C TYR A 221 7.76 -15.44 -26.89
N ALA A 222 7.97 -15.77 -25.62
CA ALA A 222 9.30 -16.08 -25.08
C ALA A 222 9.94 -17.30 -25.76
N LYS A 223 9.15 -18.30 -26.16
CA LYS A 223 9.62 -19.49 -26.90
C LYS A 223 9.97 -19.23 -28.36
N THR A 224 9.58 -18.07 -28.92
CA THR A 224 9.86 -17.70 -30.32
C THR A 224 11.09 -16.81 -30.50
N LYS A 225 11.78 -16.49 -29.39
CA LYS A 225 13.08 -15.80 -29.37
C LYS A 225 14.20 -16.76 -29.06
#